data_AF-A0AAN8ICW7-F1
#
_entry.id   AF-A0AAN8ICW7-F1
#
_cell.length_a   1.000
_cell.length_b   1.000
_cell.length_c   1.000
_cell.angle_alpha   90.00
_cell.angle_beta   90.00
_cell.angle_gamma   90.00
#
_symmetry.space_group_name_H-M   'P 1'
#
loop_
_entity.id
_entity.type
_entity.pdbx_description
1 polymer ?
#
loop_
_entity_poly.entity_id
_entity_poly.type
_entity_poly.pdbx_seq_one_letter_code
_entity_poly.pdbx_strand_id
1 'polypeptide(L)'
;CTIWYNEPKLLADIEEHLGQTIATVDCGFQIPVDEFDGKIVYGAKRTNVTTFEGHAPQLAVSVAQLADLERALQSSYLASVGDRFRKIVVT
;
A
#
# COMPACT_ATOMS: atom_id res chain seq x y z
N CYS A 1 -41.92 -22.55 10.58
CA CYS A 1 -41.65 -22.32 9.15
C CYS A 1 -40.78 -21.08 9.03
N THR A 2 -39.48 -21.28 8.90
CA THR A 2 -38.44 -20.25 9.02
C THR A 2 -38.13 -19.72 7.63
N ILE A 3 -38.73 -18.58 7.28
CA ILE A 3 -38.30 -17.80 6.12
C ILE A 3 -37.04 -17.06 6.56
N TRP A 4 -35.90 -17.75 6.52
CA TRP A 4 -34.62 -17.25 7.05
C TRP A 4 -33.91 -16.28 6.11
N TYR A 5 -34.34 -16.18 4.85
CA TYR A 5 -33.70 -15.30 3.89
C TYR A 5 -34.68 -14.89 2.78
N ASN A 6 -35.11 -13.64 2.82
CA ASN A 6 -35.82 -12.99 1.70
C ASN A 6 -34.87 -11.94 1.13
N GLU A 7 -34.03 -12.40 0.20
CA GLU A 7 -32.99 -11.59 -0.44
C GLU A 7 -33.54 -10.31 -1.08
N PRO A 8 -34.65 -10.32 -1.86
CA PRO A 8 -35.23 -9.09 -2.39
C PRO A 8 -35.60 -8.06 -1.32
N LYS A 9 -36.18 -8.50 -0.20
CA LYS A 9 -36.55 -7.60 0.89
C LYS A 9 -35.33 -7.02 1.60
N LEU A 10 -34.34 -7.86 1.89
CA LEU A 10 -33.10 -7.43 2.53
C LEU A 10 -32.32 -6.45 1.65
N LEU A 11 -32.26 -6.69 0.34
CA LEU A 11 -31.64 -5.77 -0.60
C LEU A 11 -32.36 -4.42 -0.58
N ALA A 12 -33.69 -4.39 -0.61
CA ALA A 12 -34.47 -3.15 -0.53
C ALA A 12 -34.23 -2.37 0.78
N ASP A 13 -34.21 -3.07 1.92
CA ASP A 13 -33.94 -2.45 3.24
C ASP A 13 -32.50 -1.85 3.29
N ILE A 14 -31.54 -2.51 2.64
CA ILE A 14 -30.15 -2.03 2.53
C ILE A 14 -30.07 -0.82 1.58
N GLU A 15 -30.73 -0.86 0.42
CA GLU A 15 -30.78 0.27 -0.53
C GLU A 15 -31.40 1.52 0.09
N GLU A 16 -32.46 1.36 0.88
CA GLU A 16 -33.09 2.44 1.64
C GLU A 16 -32.12 3.04 2.68
N HIS A 17 -31.38 2.18 3.41
CA HIS A 17 -30.41 2.63 4.41
C HIS A 17 -29.21 3.36 3.79
N LEU A 18 -28.70 2.88 2.67
CA LEU A 18 -27.57 3.50 1.96
C LEU A 18 -27.98 4.69 1.09
N GLY A 19 -29.27 4.84 0.78
CA GLY A 19 -29.78 5.84 -0.16
C GLY A 19 -29.24 5.65 -1.59
N GLN A 20 -28.82 4.43 -1.93
CA GLN A 20 -28.18 4.08 -3.21
C GLN A 20 -28.75 2.77 -3.74
N THR A 21 -28.99 2.71 -5.05
CA THR A 21 -29.40 1.49 -5.74
C THR A 21 -28.19 0.57 -5.93
N ILE A 22 -28.33 -0.70 -5.56
CA ILE A 22 -27.31 -1.73 -5.72
C ILE A 22 -27.46 -2.33 -7.12
N ALA A 23 -26.41 -2.21 -7.94
CA ALA A 23 -26.40 -2.84 -9.26
C ALA A 23 -26.35 -4.36 -9.15
N THR A 24 -27.27 -5.04 -9.83
CA THR A 24 -27.23 -6.50 -9.96
C THR A 24 -26.18 -6.88 -11.01
N VAL A 25 -25.34 -7.86 -10.68
CA VAL A 25 -24.33 -8.41 -11.60
C VAL A 25 -24.77 -9.79 -12.08
N ASP A 26 -24.48 -10.10 -13.34
CA ASP A 26 -24.80 -11.41 -13.93
C ASP A 26 -23.74 -12.46 -13.53
N CYS A 27 -24.06 -13.75 -13.66
CA CYS A 27 -23.19 -14.87 -13.32
C CYS A 27 -21.87 -14.89 -14.11
N GLY A 28 -21.78 -14.15 -15.22
CA GLY A 28 -20.57 -13.98 -16.03
C GLY A 28 -19.64 -12.84 -15.57
N PHE A 29 -19.88 -12.21 -14.42
CA PHE A 29 -19.06 -11.11 -13.94
C PHE A 29 -17.62 -11.56 -13.67
N GLN A 30 -16.69 -11.11 -14.51
CA GLN A 30 -15.26 -11.39 -14.35
C GLN A 30 -14.67 -10.46 -13.29
N ILE A 31 -14.28 -11.05 -12.16
CA ILE A 31 -13.55 -10.34 -11.11
C ILE A 31 -12.13 -10.13 -11.62
N PRO A 32 -11.66 -8.88 -11.78
CA PRO A 32 -10.28 -8.62 -12.18
C PRO A 32 -9.35 -9.18 -11.10
N VAL A 33 -8.50 -10.13 -11.53
CA VAL A 33 -7.44 -10.71 -10.70
C VAL A 33 -6.33 -9.67 -10.59
N ASP A 34 -5.99 -9.32 -9.35
CA ASP A 34 -4.83 -8.50 -8.98
C ASP A 34 -4.85 -7.00 -9.32
N GLU A 35 -5.86 -6.27 -8.83
CA GLU A 35 -5.74 -4.81 -8.64
C GLU A 35 -5.43 -4.49 -7.17
N PHE A 36 -4.36 -5.06 -6.64
CA PHE A 36 -3.91 -4.82 -5.26
C PHE A 36 -2.69 -3.90 -5.24
N ASP A 37 -2.92 -2.59 -5.26
CA ASP A 37 -1.89 -1.55 -5.12
C ASP A 37 -2.09 -0.75 -3.81
N GLY A 38 -2.16 -1.46 -2.69
CA GLY A 38 -2.18 -0.85 -1.34
C GLY A 38 -3.52 -0.25 -0.86
N LYS A 39 -4.57 -0.19 -1.70
CA LYS A 39 -5.94 0.17 -1.27
C LYS A 39 -7.00 -0.62 -2.02
N ILE A 40 -7.76 -1.43 -1.30
CA ILE A 40 -8.91 -2.14 -1.85
C ILE A 40 -10.07 -1.15 -2.02
N VAL A 41 -10.45 -0.86 -3.26
CA VAL A 41 -11.60 0.00 -3.58
C VAL A 41 -12.60 -0.81 -4.40
N TYR A 42 -13.79 -1.06 -3.83
CA TYR A 42 -14.89 -1.75 -4.51
C TYR A 42 -15.98 -0.78 -4.99
N GLY A 43 -16.72 -1.19 -6.03
CA GLY A 43 -17.98 -0.56 -6.44
C GLY A 43 -17.85 0.93 -6.82
N ALA A 44 -18.85 1.74 -6.48
CA ALA A 44 -18.94 3.16 -6.80
C ALA A 44 -17.76 4.01 -6.27
N LYS A 45 -16.96 3.48 -5.32
CA LYS A 45 -15.74 4.15 -4.88
C LYS A 45 -14.61 4.10 -5.92
N ARG A 46 -14.67 3.21 -6.92
CA ARG A 46 -13.75 3.22 -8.08
C ARG A 46 -13.95 4.45 -8.97
N THR A 47 -15.13 5.05 -8.99
CA THR A 47 -15.39 6.23 -9.84
C THR A 47 -14.72 7.49 -9.28
N ASN A 48 -14.45 7.51 -7.97
CA ASN A 48 -13.67 8.55 -7.29
C ASN A 48 -12.29 8.00 -6.90
N VAL A 49 -11.54 7.46 -7.87
CA VAL A 49 -10.13 7.10 -7.65
C VAL A 49 -9.38 8.40 -7.37
N THR A 50 -9.19 8.69 -6.09
CA THR A 50 -8.06 9.49 -5.65
C THR A 50 -6.83 8.66 -6.00
N THR A 51 -6.05 9.09 -6.99
CA THR A 51 -4.75 8.50 -7.32
C THR A 51 -3.91 8.52 -6.05
N PHE A 52 -3.92 7.42 -5.29
CA PHE A 52 -3.06 7.27 -4.14
C PHE A 52 -1.71 6.89 -4.71
N GLU A 53 -0.89 7.88 -5.01
CA GLU A 53 0.52 7.63 -5.20
C GLU A 53 1.02 7.05 -3.89
N GLY A 54 1.37 5.75 -3.88
CA GLY A 54 1.63 4.99 -2.67
C GLY A 54 2.75 5.56 -1.79
N HIS A 55 3.23 4.78 -0.84
CA HIS A 55 4.28 5.28 0.07
C HIS A 55 5.65 5.47 -0.61
N ALA A 56 5.86 4.97 -1.83
CA ALA A 56 7.12 5.06 -2.55
C ALA A 56 7.63 6.52 -2.72
N PRO A 57 6.88 7.47 -3.30
CA PRO A 57 7.29 8.87 -3.38
C PRO A 57 7.42 9.54 -2.01
N GLN A 58 6.59 9.15 -1.03
CA GLN A 58 6.65 9.70 0.33
C GLN A 58 7.94 9.31 1.07
N LEU A 59 8.45 8.10 0.79
CA LEU A 59 9.65 7.55 1.42
C LEU A 59 10.95 7.91 0.68
N ALA A 60 10.87 8.45 -0.54
CA ALA A 60 12.03 8.74 -1.38
C ALA A 60 13.07 9.62 -0.67
N VAL A 61 12.62 10.66 0.05
CA VAL A 61 13.51 11.57 0.79
C VAL A 61 14.22 10.85 1.95
N SER A 62 13.48 10.05 2.72
CA SER A 62 14.05 9.29 3.85
C SER A 62 15.07 8.26 3.38
N VAL A 63 14.80 7.58 2.25
CA VAL A 63 15.72 6.62 1.64
C VAL A 63 17.00 7.30 1.15
N ALA A 64 16.90 8.49 0.55
CA ALA A 64 18.07 9.26 0.14
C ALA A 64 18.95 9.66 1.34
N GLN A 65 18.34 10.15 2.42
CA GLN A 65 19.05 10.50 3.66
C GLN A 65 19.74 9.29 4.30
N LEU A 66 19.09 8.13 4.30
CA LEU A 66 19.67 6.88 4.80
C LEU A 66 20.89 6.46 3.97
N ALA A 67 20.83 6.59 2.65
CA ALA A 67 21.95 6.27 1.77
C ALA A 67 23.16 7.19 2.01
N ASP A 68 22.93 8.48 2.27
CA ASP A 68 23.99 9.43 2.59
C ASP A 68 24.66 9.11 3.94
N LEU A 69 23.85 8.80 4.96
CA LEU A 69 24.35 8.39 6.28
C LEU A 69 25.14 7.08 6.21
N GLU A 70 24.66 6.11 5.44
CA GLU A 70 25.36 4.85 5.22
C GLU A 70 26.74 5.11 4.59
N ARG A 71 26.80 5.94 3.54
CA ARG A 71 28.05 6.30 2.86
C ARG A 71 29.03 7.02 3.79
N ALA A 72 28.52 7.93 4.62
CA ALA A 72 29.33 8.64 5.60
C ALA A 72 29.92 7.68 6.65
N LEU A 73 29.10 6.74 7.14
CA LEU A 73 29.54 5.73 8.10
C LEU A 73 30.61 4.82 7.50
N GLN A 74 30.38 4.28 6.29
CA GLN A 74 31.34 3.45 5.57
C GLN A 74 32.67 4.19 5.35
N SER A 75 32.62 5.45 4.93
CA SER A 75 33.81 6.28 4.73
C SER A 75 34.58 6.51 6.03
N SER A 76 33.87 6.80 7.13
CA SER A 76 34.47 7.00 8.46
C SER A 76 35.14 5.72 8.96
N TYR A 77 34.52 4.56 8.71
CA TYR A 77 35.05 3.27 9.11
C TYR A 77 36.34 2.97 8.36
N LEU A 78 36.34 3.11 7.02
CA LEU A 78 37.53 2.90 6.20
C LEU A 78 38.69 3.82 6.60
N ALA A 79 38.41 5.10 6.90
CA ALA A 79 39.42 6.02 7.40
C ALA A 79 40.00 5.57 8.75
N SER A 80 39.16 5.17 9.71
CA SER A 80 39.58 4.68 11.02
C SER A 80 40.41 3.40 10.94
N VAL A 81 40.07 2.51 10.01
CA VAL A 81 40.78 1.25 9.77
C VAL A 81 42.13 1.54 9.11
N GLY A 82 42.18 2.42 8.10
CA GLY A 82 43.42 2.85 7.46
C GLY A 82 44.43 3.47 8.44
N ASP A 83 43.96 4.25 9.41
CA ASP A 83 44.82 4.83 10.45
C ASP A 83 45.34 3.81 11.46
N ARG A 84 44.54 2.79 11.80
CA ARG A 84 45.01 1.67 12.62
C ARG A 84 46.12 0.88 11.92
N PHE A 85 45.98 0.63 10.61
CA PHE A 85 47.02 -0.05 9.84
C PHE A 85 48.30 0.79 9.70
N ARG A 86 48.20 2.12 9.53
CA ARG A 86 49.37 3.01 9.50
C ARG A 86 50.16 3.01 10.81
N LYS A 87 49.48 2.99 11.96
CA LYS A 87 50.15 2.94 13.28
C LYS A 87 50.95 1.65 13.52
N ILE A 88 50.51 0.52 12.97
CA ILE A 88 51.19 -0.77 13.17
C ILE A 88 52.50 -0.86 12.36
N VAL A 89 52.57 -0.21 11.19
CA VAL A 89 53.77 -0.25 10.33
C VAL A 89 54.89 0.69 10.80
N VAL A 90 54.58 1.66 11.66
CA VAL A 90 55.54 2.68 12.17
C VAL A 90 56.13 2.28 13.55
N THR A 91 55.86 1.07 14.04
CA THR A 91 56.47 0.50 15.25
C THR A 91 57.39 -0.65 14.87
#